data_AF-A0A2V7W6E0-F1
#
_entry.id   AF-A0A2V7W6E0-F1
#
_cell.length_a   1.000
_cell.length_b   1.000
_cell.length_c   1.000
_cell.angle_alpha   90.00
_cell.angle_beta   90.00
_cell.angle_gamma   90.00
#
_symmetry.space_group_name_H-M   'P 1'
#
loop_
_entity.id
_entity.type
_entity.pdbx_description
1 polymer ?
#
loop_
_entity_poly.entity_id
_entity_poly.type
_entity_poly.pdbx_seq_one_letter_code
_entity_poly.pdbx_strand_id
1 'polypeptide(L)'
;MRKEDFYARTMHTPDDAERAEMRAMLRELSQKLLPLHRALIESARADYASMVAPVNGPNHLLQLLNEDPHFAWLKPVTSLIVDIDEMARVDFTPADFDAITGRVEQYFGTAPDLAFAGHYVPVLQRDVEVAIAHAALRQILSRRRK
;
A
#
# COMPACT_ATOMS: atom_id res chain seq x y z
N MET A 1 36.81 -2.44 24.81
CA MET A 1 35.65 -2.49 23.91
C MET A 1 35.13 -3.92 23.93
N ARG A 2 33.92 -4.17 24.45
CA ARG A 2 33.41 -5.55 24.56
C ARG A 2 32.98 -6.02 23.18
N LYS A 3 33.19 -7.30 22.86
CA LYS A 3 32.76 -7.90 21.59
C LYS A 3 31.26 -7.65 21.33
N GLU A 4 30.44 -7.63 22.37
CA GLU A 4 29.00 -7.36 22.30
C GLU A 4 28.68 -5.98 21.68
N ASP A 5 29.47 -4.96 21.97
CA ASP A 5 29.28 -3.61 21.41
C ASP A 5 29.61 -3.56 19.90
N PHE A 6 30.46 -4.48 19.43
CA PHE A 6 30.82 -4.61 18.01
C PHE A 6 29.76 -5.41 17.23
N TYR A 7 29.17 -6.43 17.85
CA TYR A 7 28.07 -7.19 17.24
C TYR A 7 26.78 -6.36 17.14
N ALA A 8 26.47 -5.52 18.14
CA ALA A 8 25.33 -4.60 18.11
C ALA A 8 25.39 -3.55 16.98
N ARG A 9 26.59 -3.26 16.46
CA ARG A 9 26.82 -2.19 15.48
C ARG A 9 26.95 -2.70 14.03
N THR A 10 27.13 -4.00 13.85
CA THR A 10 27.46 -4.59 12.53
C THR A 10 26.64 -5.82 12.17
N MET A 11 25.88 -6.39 13.11
CA MET A 11 24.92 -7.45 12.83
C MET A 11 23.52 -6.91 13.07
N HIS A 12 22.65 -7.08 12.06
CA HIS A 12 21.20 -7.08 12.19
C HIS A 12 20.85 -7.69 13.55
N THR A 13 20.30 -6.87 14.44
CA THR A 13 19.79 -7.39 15.72
C THR A 13 18.75 -8.42 15.30
N PRO A 14 18.88 -9.71 15.67
CA PRO A 14 17.86 -10.69 15.34
C PRO A 14 16.54 -10.10 15.80
N ASP A 15 15.57 -9.98 14.89
CA ASP A 15 14.25 -9.50 15.24
C ASP A 15 13.82 -10.25 16.52
N ASP A 16 13.51 -9.49 17.57
CA ASP A 16 12.73 -10.08 18.64
C ASP A 16 11.41 -10.60 18.05
N ALA A 17 10.77 -11.54 18.76
CA ALA A 17 9.58 -12.20 18.22
C ALA A 17 8.50 -11.19 17.78
N GLU A 18 8.37 -10.08 18.51
CA GLU A 18 7.45 -8.98 18.20
C GLU A 18 7.80 -8.28 16.87
N ARG A 19 9.06 -7.89 16.65
CA ARG A 19 9.48 -7.26 15.38
C ARG A 19 9.37 -8.22 14.20
N ALA A 20 9.62 -9.50 14.41
CA ALA A 20 9.45 -10.53 13.37
C ALA A 20 7.98 -10.63 12.93
N GLU A 21 7.05 -10.61 13.87
CA GLU A 21 5.60 -10.59 13.60
C GLU A 21 5.17 -9.31 12.88
N MET A 22 5.64 -8.15 13.32
CA MET A 22 5.40 -6.87 12.64
C MET A 22 5.90 -6.90 11.19
N ARG A 23 7.12 -7.41 10.96
CA ARG A 23 7.69 -7.54 9.62
C ARG A 23 6.90 -8.51 8.74
N ALA A 24 6.40 -9.61 9.30
CA ALA A 24 5.51 -10.52 8.59
C ALA A 24 4.22 -9.81 8.16
N MET A 25 3.62 -9.03 9.06
CA MET A 25 2.43 -8.23 8.74
C MET A 25 2.69 -7.17 7.66
N LEU A 26 3.83 -6.47 7.67
CA LEU A 26 4.21 -5.54 6.60
C LEU A 26 4.25 -6.24 5.23
N ARG A 27 4.85 -7.44 5.18
CA ARG A 27 4.91 -8.24 3.94
C ARG A 27 3.51 -8.67 3.48
N GLU A 28 2.65 -9.08 4.40
CA GLU A 28 1.25 -9.40 4.10
C GLU A 28 0.47 -8.19 3.57
N LEU A 29 0.67 -7.01 4.18
CA LEU A 29 0.05 -5.76 3.72
C LEU A 29 0.47 -5.42 2.29
N SER A 30 1.78 -5.45 1.99
CA SER A 30 2.28 -5.22 0.63
C SER A 30 1.68 -6.22 -0.38
N GLN A 31 1.66 -7.50 -0.03
CA GLN A 31 1.05 -8.55 -0.86
C GLN A 31 -0.45 -8.32 -1.14
N LYS A 32 -1.20 -7.69 -0.23
CA LYS A 32 -2.62 -7.36 -0.44
C LYS A 32 -2.83 -6.00 -1.11
N LEU A 33 -1.93 -5.05 -0.95
CA LEU A 33 -2.00 -3.75 -1.61
C LEU A 33 -1.69 -3.86 -3.11
N LEU A 34 -0.82 -4.76 -3.54
CA LEU A 34 -0.51 -4.98 -4.97
C LEU A 34 -1.74 -5.31 -5.83
N PRO A 35 -2.57 -6.33 -5.52
CA PRO A 35 -3.77 -6.63 -6.31
C PRO A 35 -4.81 -5.50 -6.22
N LEU A 36 -4.93 -4.82 -5.08
CA LEU A 36 -5.80 -3.65 -4.94
C LEU A 36 -5.36 -2.51 -5.88
N HIS A 37 -4.07 -2.15 -5.85
CA HIS A 37 -3.51 -1.13 -6.71
C HIS A 37 -3.70 -1.45 -8.20
N ARG A 38 -3.49 -2.72 -8.59
CA ARG A 38 -3.74 -3.18 -9.96
C ARG A 38 -5.20 -3.01 -10.38
N ALA A 39 -6.14 -3.41 -9.52
CA ALA A 39 -7.58 -3.25 -9.80
C ALA A 39 -7.97 -1.77 -9.92
N LEU A 40 -7.41 -0.90 -9.07
CA LEU A 40 -7.63 0.55 -9.16
C LEU A 40 -7.09 1.15 -10.47
N ILE A 41 -5.90 0.74 -10.91
CA ILE A 41 -5.34 1.16 -12.21
C ILE A 41 -6.27 0.74 -13.35
N GLU A 42 -6.77 -0.50 -13.33
CA GLU A 42 -7.63 -1.01 -14.39
C GLU A 42 -8.98 -0.28 -14.44
N SER A 43 -9.58 0.00 -13.27
CA SER A 43 -10.80 0.80 -13.18
C SER A 43 -10.58 2.22 -13.70
N ALA A 44 -9.49 2.88 -13.29
CA ALA A 44 -9.14 4.22 -13.77
C ALA A 44 -8.83 4.24 -15.28
N ARG A 45 -8.20 3.18 -15.81
CA ARG A 45 -7.95 2.99 -17.24
C ARG A 45 -9.25 2.90 -18.02
N ALA A 46 -10.24 2.15 -17.51
CA ALA A 46 -11.55 2.03 -18.13
C ALA A 46 -12.30 3.37 -18.13
N ASP A 47 -12.29 4.10 -17.01
CA ASP A 47 -12.87 5.45 -16.93
C ASP A 47 -12.22 6.39 -17.97
N TYR A 48 -10.88 6.44 -18.01
CA TYR A 48 -10.12 7.27 -18.94
C TYR A 48 -10.46 6.94 -20.40
N ALA A 49 -10.53 5.65 -20.73
CA ALA A 49 -10.87 5.20 -22.09
C ALA A 49 -12.29 5.60 -22.51
N SER A 50 -13.21 5.66 -21.56
CA SER A 50 -14.61 6.04 -21.83
C SER A 50 -14.83 7.55 -21.94
N MET A 51 -14.02 8.36 -21.23
CA MET A 51 -14.22 9.81 -21.11
C MET A 51 -13.25 10.63 -21.96
N VAL A 52 -12.05 10.10 -22.22
CA VAL A 52 -10.92 10.85 -22.82
C VAL A 52 -10.47 10.23 -24.13
N ALA A 53 -9.78 9.08 -24.08
CA ALA A 53 -9.23 8.43 -25.28
C ALA A 53 -8.84 6.97 -25.03
N PRO A 54 -8.86 6.11 -26.07
CA PRO A 54 -8.40 4.73 -25.94
C PRO A 54 -6.97 4.60 -25.40
N VAL A 55 -6.76 3.65 -24.47
CA VAL A 55 -5.43 3.36 -23.92
C VAL A 55 -4.72 2.28 -24.76
N ASN A 56 -3.83 2.73 -25.64
CA ASN A 56 -3.07 1.90 -26.59
C ASN A 56 -1.92 1.08 -25.94
N GLY A 57 -2.27 0.13 -25.08
CA GLY A 57 -1.35 -0.87 -24.53
C GLY A 57 -0.55 -0.43 -23.29
N PRO A 58 0.35 -1.31 -22.79
CA PRO A 58 1.00 -1.13 -21.48
C PRO A 58 1.92 0.11 -21.39
N ASN A 59 2.70 0.40 -22.43
CA ASN A 59 3.61 1.56 -22.41
C ASN A 59 2.86 2.88 -22.34
N HIS A 60 1.75 2.99 -23.07
CA HIS A 60 0.89 4.18 -23.02
C HIS A 60 0.24 4.32 -21.64
N LEU A 61 -0.25 3.23 -21.04
CA LEU A 61 -0.77 3.27 -19.67
C LEU A 61 0.29 3.71 -18.66
N LEU A 62 1.52 3.21 -18.78
CA LEU A 62 2.63 3.64 -17.91
C LEU A 62 2.93 5.13 -18.08
N GLN A 63 2.89 5.66 -19.30
CA GLN A 63 3.04 7.09 -19.54
C GLN A 63 1.93 7.89 -18.85
N LEU A 64 0.66 7.50 -19.06
CA LEU A 64 -0.49 8.15 -18.44
C LEU A 64 -0.44 8.14 -16.91
N LEU A 65 -0.04 7.02 -16.29
CA LEU A 65 0.11 6.92 -14.83
C LEU A 65 1.13 7.92 -14.27
N ASN A 66 2.14 8.30 -15.06
CA ASN A 66 3.17 9.25 -14.65
C ASN A 66 2.76 10.71 -14.91
N GLU A 67 2.17 10.97 -16.07
CA GLU A 67 2.03 12.31 -16.65
C GLU A 67 0.61 12.88 -16.54
N ASP A 68 -0.43 12.04 -16.56
CA ASP A 68 -1.81 12.51 -16.69
C ASP A 68 -2.50 12.74 -15.33
N PRO A 69 -3.13 13.91 -15.10
CA PRO A 69 -3.82 14.22 -13.84
C PRO A 69 -4.92 13.23 -13.44
N HIS A 70 -5.56 12.55 -14.39
CA HIS A 70 -6.60 11.54 -14.13
C HIS A 70 -6.10 10.42 -13.22
N PHE A 71 -4.81 10.09 -13.31
CA PHE A 71 -4.18 9.02 -12.54
C PHE A 71 -3.46 9.53 -11.28
N ALA A 72 -3.36 10.84 -11.06
CA ALA A 72 -2.54 11.42 -10.00
C ALA A 72 -2.94 10.96 -8.59
N TRP A 73 -4.22 10.67 -8.38
CA TRP A 73 -4.76 10.19 -7.10
C TRP A 73 -4.32 8.77 -6.72
N LEU A 74 -3.72 8.00 -7.65
CA LEU A 74 -3.17 6.66 -7.38
C LEU A 74 -1.74 6.70 -6.83
N LYS A 75 -1.01 7.80 -7.01
CA LYS A 75 0.38 7.96 -6.55
C LYS A 75 0.58 7.65 -5.05
N PRO A 76 -0.32 8.07 -4.14
CA PRO A 76 -0.19 7.71 -2.73
C PRO A 76 -0.21 6.20 -2.47
N VAL A 77 -0.93 5.42 -3.28
CA VAL A 77 -1.00 3.95 -3.14
C VAL A 77 0.33 3.32 -3.54
N THR A 78 0.90 3.75 -4.67
CA THR A 78 2.23 3.27 -5.11
C THR A 78 3.31 3.61 -4.08
N SER A 79 3.33 4.85 -3.59
CA SER A 79 4.28 5.28 -2.55
C SER A 79 4.13 4.46 -1.28
N LEU A 80 2.90 4.19 -0.85
CA LEU A 80 2.66 3.39 0.35
C LEU A 80 3.16 1.95 0.22
N ILE A 81 3.00 1.31 -0.96
CA ILE A 81 3.53 -0.03 -1.21
C ILE A 81 5.06 -0.03 -1.12
N VAL A 82 5.72 0.93 -1.78
CA VAL A 82 7.19 1.05 -1.75
C VAL A 82 7.68 1.27 -0.32
N ASP A 83 7.06 2.18 0.43
CA ASP A 83 7.44 2.47 1.82
C ASP A 83 7.32 1.23 2.71
N ILE A 84 6.25 0.44 2.56
CA ILE A 84 6.05 -0.81 3.30
C ILE A 84 7.11 -1.85 2.92
N ASP A 85 7.39 -2.00 1.63
CA ASP A 85 8.37 -2.97 1.12
C ASP A 85 9.79 -2.64 1.58
N GLU A 86 10.18 -1.37 1.54
CA GLU A 86 11.48 -0.91 2.03
C GLU A 86 11.61 -1.06 3.53
N MET A 87 10.59 -0.65 4.29
CA MET A 87 10.56 -0.81 5.74
C MET A 87 10.67 -2.28 6.15
N ALA A 88 10.03 -3.20 5.43
CA ALA A 88 10.10 -4.63 5.71
C ALA A 88 11.50 -5.23 5.50
N ARG A 89 12.44 -4.51 4.87
CA ARG A 89 13.83 -4.94 4.60
C ARG A 89 14.85 -4.35 5.57
N VAL A 90 14.48 -3.38 6.39
CA VAL A 90 15.38 -2.68 7.32
C VAL A 90 14.94 -2.85 8.77
N ASP A 91 15.77 -2.42 9.72
CA ASP A 91 15.37 -2.34 11.13
C ASP A 91 14.44 -1.13 11.33
N PHE A 92 13.41 -1.31 12.17
CA PHE A 92 12.42 -0.29 12.47
C PHE A 92 11.96 -0.40 13.93
N THR A 93 11.37 0.68 14.43
CA THR A 93 10.76 0.73 15.76
C THR A 93 9.27 0.39 15.70
N PRO A 94 8.65 -0.02 16.83
CA PRO A 94 7.18 -0.16 16.91
C PRO A 94 6.43 1.12 16.50
N ALA A 95 6.98 2.30 16.79
CA ALA A 95 6.38 3.57 16.40
C ALA A 95 6.39 3.78 14.87
N ASP A 96 7.46 3.37 14.18
CA ASP A 96 7.50 3.39 12.71
C ASP A 96 6.43 2.45 12.13
N PHE A 97 6.25 1.28 12.74
CA PHE A 97 5.25 0.29 12.31
C PHE A 97 3.82 0.82 12.50
N ASP A 98 3.57 1.46 13.63
CA ASP A 98 2.29 2.12 13.90
C ASP A 98 2.03 3.28 12.94
N ALA A 99 3.06 4.04 12.57
CA ALA A 99 2.95 5.13 11.61
C ALA A 99 2.58 4.62 10.20
N ILE A 100 3.27 3.59 9.69
CA ILE A 100 2.99 3.06 8.35
C ILE A 100 1.63 2.37 8.29
N THR A 101 1.24 1.60 9.31
CA THR A 101 -0.08 0.97 9.38
C THR A 101 -1.20 2.00 9.55
N GLY A 102 -0.94 3.08 10.28
CA GLY A 102 -1.81 4.25 10.38
C GLY A 102 -2.07 4.89 9.00
N ARG A 103 -1.03 5.05 8.17
CA ARG A 103 -1.19 5.52 6.78
C ARG A 103 -2.05 4.58 5.93
N VAL A 104 -1.94 3.27 6.11
CA VAL A 104 -2.83 2.31 5.42
C VAL A 104 -4.29 2.52 5.83
N GLU A 105 -4.57 2.69 7.13
CA GLU A 105 -5.93 2.99 7.61
C GLU A 105 -6.43 4.37 7.16
N GLN A 106 -5.55 5.36 6.97
CA GLN A 106 -5.94 6.67 6.42
C GLN A 106 -6.45 6.59 4.97
N TYR A 107 -6.03 5.62 4.17
CA TYR A 107 -6.51 5.45 2.80
C TYR A 107 -7.62 4.41 2.66
N PHE A 108 -7.54 3.32 3.43
CA PHE A 108 -8.39 2.13 3.25
C PHE A 108 -9.16 1.74 4.51
N GLY A 109 -9.17 2.62 5.52
CA GLY A 109 -9.93 2.44 6.75
C GLY A 109 -11.40 2.81 6.60
N THR A 110 -12.08 2.94 7.74
CA THR A 110 -13.52 3.27 7.78
C THR A 110 -13.79 4.75 7.49
N ALA A 111 -12.80 5.62 7.71
CA ALA A 111 -12.89 7.05 7.43
C ALA A 111 -11.64 7.48 6.64
N PRO A 112 -11.59 7.19 5.33
CA PRO A 112 -10.45 7.54 4.51
C PRO A 112 -10.31 9.06 4.31
N ASP A 113 -9.09 9.51 4.02
CA ASP A 113 -8.81 10.89 3.61
C ASP A 113 -9.77 11.35 2.50
N LEU A 114 -10.32 12.56 2.62
CA LEU A 114 -11.40 13.03 1.75
C LEU A 114 -10.99 13.14 0.28
N ALA A 115 -9.76 13.57 -0.01
CA ALA A 115 -9.31 13.74 -1.39
C ALA A 115 -9.15 12.38 -2.08
N PHE A 116 -8.57 11.40 -1.36
CA PHE A 116 -8.49 10.03 -1.86
C PHE A 116 -9.88 9.37 -1.96
N ALA A 117 -10.72 9.54 -0.93
CA ALA A 117 -12.06 8.95 -0.84
C ALA A 117 -12.97 9.38 -1.99
N GLY A 118 -12.85 10.63 -2.45
CA GLY A 118 -13.62 11.16 -3.59
C GLY A 118 -13.44 10.36 -4.88
N HIS A 119 -12.25 9.79 -5.10
CA HIS A 119 -11.99 8.89 -6.22
C HIS A 119 -12.22 7.42 -5.84
N TYR A 120 -11.74 7.03 -4.66
CA TYR A 120 -11.69 5.64 -4.24
C TYR A 120 -13.07 5.03 -3.96
N VAL A 121 -13.94 5.73 -3.22
CA VAL A 121 -15.24 5.18 -2.80
C VAL A 121 -16.14 4.87 -3.99
N PRO A 122 -16.29 5.74 -5.01
CA PRO A 122 -17.06 5.41 -6.20
C PRO A 122 -16.51 4.18 -6.94
N VAL A 123 -15.20 3.97 -6.95
CA VAL A 123 -14.57 2.80 -7.59
C VAL A 123 -14.88 1.54 -6.78
N LEU A 124 -14.67 1.61 -5.46
CA LEU A 124 -14.96 0.53 -4.52
C LEU A 124 -16.42 0.03 -4.60
N GLN A 125 -17.37 0.93 -4.83
CA GLN A 125 -18.80 0.60 -4.90
C GLN A 125 -19.21 -0.10 -6.20
N ARG A 126 -18.50 0.14 -7.31
CA ARG A 126 -18.91 -0.33 -8.65
C ARG A 126 -18.04 -1.45 -9.20
N ASP A 127 -16.80 -1.56 -8.74
CA ASP A 127 -15.81 -2.51 -9.25
C ASP A 127 -15.63 -3.68 -8.27
N VAL A 128 -16.05 -4.87 -8.70
CA VAL A 128 -16.04 -6.09 -7.86
C VAL A 128 -14.64 -6.53 -7.47
N GLU A 129 -13.65 -6.36 -8.36
CA GLU A 129 -12.26 -6.74 -8.08
C GLU A 129 -11.66 -5.81 -7.03
N VAL A 130 -11.97 -4.52 -7.09
CA VAL A 130 -11.57 -3.54 -6.07
C VAL A 130 -12.23 -3.87 -4.73
N ALA A 131 -13.52 -4.23 -4.71
CA ALA A 131 -14.22 -4.62 -3.49
C ALA A 131 -13.62 -5.87 -2.82
N ILE A 132 -13.32 -6.91 -3.60
CA ILE A 132 -12.68 -8.14 -3.11
C ILE A 132 -11.28 -7.84 -2.57
N ALA A 133 -10.47 -7.09 -3.32
CA ALA A 133 -9.12 -6.73 -2.89
C ALA A 133 -9.12 -5.85 -1.63
N HIS A 134 -10.05 -4.90 -1.53
CA HIS A 134 -10.26 -4.11 -0.31
C HIS A 134 -10.62 -5.00 0.88
N ALA A 135 -11.56 -5.93 0.72
CA ALA A 135 -11.94 -6.85 1.78
C ALA A 135 -10.74 -7.69 2.28
N ALA A 136 -9.90 -8.18 1.36
CA ALA A 136 -8.68 -8.90 1.71
C ALA A 136 -7.68 -8.03 2.50
N LEU A 137 -7.51 -6.76 2.13
CA LEU A 137 -6.69 -5.82 2.88
C LEU A 137 -7.25 -5.56 4.29
N ARG A 138 -8.57 -5.36 4.41
CA ARG A 138 -9.26 -5.12 5.70
C ARG A 138 -9.10 -6.27 6.68
N GLN A 139 -9.04 -7.51 6.18
CA GLN A 139 -8.80 -8.68 7.03
C GLN A 139 -7.45 -8.58 7.74
N ILE A 140 -6.40 -8.11 7.06
CA ILE A 140 -5.07 -7.94 7.67
C ILE A 140 -5.12 -6.84 8.74
N LEU A 141 -5.70 -5.68 8.41
CA LEU A 141 -5.81 -4.55 9.34
C LEU A 141 -6.64 -4.87 10.59
N SER A 142 -7.68 -5.70 10.46
CA SER A 142 -8.51 -6.10 11.61
C SER A 142 -7.77 -6.94 12.65
N ARG A 143 -6.66 -7.60 12.29
CA ARG A 143 -5.87 -8.41 13.24
C ARG A 143 -5.20 -7.55 14.31
N ARG A 144 -4.87 -6.29 14.00
CA ARG A 144 -4.29 -5.32 14.94
C ARG A 144 -5.30 -4.77 15.95
N ARG A 145 -6.60 -4.82 15.63
CA ARG A 145 -7.67 -4.30 16.50
C ARG A 145 -8.12 -5.29 17.58
N LYS A 146 -7.60 -6.52 17.56
CA LYS A 146 -7.84 -7.54 18.58
C LYS A 146 -6.64 -7.59 19.51
#